data_AF-A0A1Q6JWB0-F1
#
_entry.id   AF-A0A1Q6JWB0-F1
#
_cell.length_a   1.000
_cell.length_b   1.000
_cell.length_c   1.000
_cell.angle_alpha   90.00
_cell.angle_beta   90.00
_cell.angle_gamma   90.00
#
_symmetry.space_group_name_H-M   'P 1'
#
loop_
_entity.id
_entity.type
_entity.pdbx_description
1 polymer ?
#
loop_
_entity_poly.entity_id
_entity_poly.type
_entity_poly.pdbx_seq_one_letter_code
_entity_poly.pdbx_strand_id
1 'polypeptide(L)'
;MEEFKIIMQIMYEEDKYLVLLNSKRQKYFLRILDDEKFMYPTMEEFTKLYNIFANDKIKQKCYQKDFQEKSSNLKFKNKKLRFNPKIILGKTLISLATAISILGCGQKVKAEWNEQEIISKEQIRNQIDFVENDAKISQENSSNELITIEKIAPNEYKLVTGNSGKDLYFDSADKFSQYLGEKSPTYEEIEKKIQQNNKISEQYKKVFIEGLKNLEETMPNLNLSILNQHLERGLNIVEKTDKEIVKQEGKNSIASFDKSSSTMFINPQNINEETLLHELAHAVTGIIMQKDGKNIYMGTEAIIYFKDIENLEIYGSGFSEGIADIIAKNALEDKGIQNASYQPISEQLEVMLNVTKMSPEDFVNKGTTRFIQKAERVGIENVYDNISSCDMLCTALQQGISIKPEMSVKQNLYDFLIKYALKQLDEGINRETIIKNIDNAIFNTTFSNVVVFENNRAVEELEMIDLRNEIVDEIQKRNVNIKEERD
;
A
#
# COMPACT_ATOMS: atom_id res chain seq x y z
N MET A 1 -12.48 12.67 40.76
CA MET A 1 -12.78 12.57 39.33
C MET A 1 -11.49 12.45 38.57
N GLU A 2 -11.44 11.49 37.67
CA GLU A 2 -10.26 11.13 36.89
C GLU A 2 -10.55 11.36 35.40
N GLU A 3 -9.52 11.76 34.67
CA GLU A 3 -9.63 12.08 33.25
C GLU A 3 -9.21 10.88 32.41
N PHE A 4 -10.10 10.47 31.51
CA PHE A 4 -9.92 9.35 30.60
C PHE A 4 -9.96 9.83 29.16
N LYS A 5 -8.97 9.42 28.38
CA LYS A 5 -8.98 9.52 26.92
C LYS A 5 -9.78 8.35 26.37
N ILE A 6 -10.72 8.63 25.46
CA ILE A 6 -11.39 7.57 24.70
C ILE A 6 -10.39 7.01 23.69
N ILE A 7 -10.08 5.72 23.79
CA ILE A 7 -9.20 5.02 22.85
C ILE A 7 -10.02 4.60 21.63
N MET A 8 -11.09 3.85 21.87
CA MET A 8 -11.89 3.24 20.82
C MET A 8 -13.23 2.78 21.37
N GLN A 9 -14.15 2.43 20.47
CA GLN A 9 -15.37 1.72 20.78
C GLN A 9 -15.25 0.29 20.24
N ILE A 10 -15.76 -0.68 20.99
CA ILE A 10 -15.76 -2.11 20.63
C ILE A 10 -17.16 -2.68 20.79
N MET A 11 -17.46 -3.75 20.05
CA MET A 11 -18.57 -4.65 20.37
C MET A 11 -18.01 -5.88 21.08
N TYR A 12 -18.62 -6.29 22.19
CA TYR A 12 -18.24 -7.46 22.97
C TYR A 12 -19.49 -8.13 23.53
N GLU A 13 -19.70 -9.42 23.22
CA GLU A 13 -20.89 -10.19 23.64
C GLU A 13 -22.21 -9.44 23.31
N GLU A 14 -22.33 -8.95 22.06
CA GLU A 14 -23.48 -8.18 21.53
C GLU A 14 -23.65 -6.75 22.08
N ASP A 15 -22.85 -6.36 23.07
CA ASP A 15 -22.91 -5.05 23.70
C ASP A 15 -21.79 -4.11 23.23
N LYS A 16 -22.11 -2.82 23.13
CA LYS A 16 -21.15 -1.77 22.74
C LYS A 16 -20.43 -1.21 23.96
N TYR A 17 -19.12 -1.07 23.90
CA TYR A 17 -18.30 -0.51 24.97
C TYR A 17 -17.35 0.57 24.45
N LEU A 18 -17.16 1.64 25.23
CA LEU A 18 -16.01 2.53 25.13
C LEU A 18 -14.82 1.94 25.88
N VAL A 19 -13.68 1.91 25.23
CA VAL A 19 -12.37 1.64 25.84
C VAL A 19 -11.70 2.97 26.15
N LEU A 20 -11.29 3.13 27.40
CA LEU A 20 -10.85 4.38 28.00
C LEU A 20 -9.46 4.21 28.61
N LEU A 21 -8.67 5.28 28.67
CA LEU A 21 -7.32 5.26 29.23
C LEU A 21 -7.06 6.51 30.06
N ASN A 22 -6.68 6.35 31.32
CA ASN A 22 -6.27 7.47 32.16
C ASN A 22 -4.78 7.83 31.97
N SER A 23 -4.35 8.91 32.64
CA SER A 23 -2.95 9.36 32.65
C SER A 23 -1.97 8.34 33.25
N LYS A 24 -2.45 7.39 34.06
CA LYS A 24 -1.66 6.28 34.60
C LYS A 24 -1.61 5.07 33.67
N ARG A 25 -2.08 5.21 32.42
CA ARG A 25 -2.21 4.14 31.42
C ARG A 25 -3.09 2.96 31.86
N GLN A 26 -3.96 3.17 32.84
CA GLN A 26 -4.95 2.17 33.27
C GLN A 26 -6.13 2.20 32.31
N LYS A 27 -6.43 1.02 31.75
CA LYS A 27 -7.56 0.82 30.84
C LYS A 27 -8.86 0.69 31.63
N TYR A 28 -9.91 1.31 31.12
CA TYR A 28 -11.24 1.29 31.70
C TYR A 28 -12.30 1.15 30.62
N PHE A 29 -13.50 0.75 31.00
CA PHE A 29 -14.57 0.43 30.04
C PHE A 29 -15.89 1.05 30.47
N LEU A 30 -16.69 1.54 29.52
CA LEU A 30 -18.07 1.97 29.75
C LEU A 30 -18.97 1.35 28.70
N ARG A 31 -20.08 0.71 29.11
CA ARG A 31 -21.07 0.20 28.17
C ARG A 31 -21.90 1.36 27.61
N ILE A 32 -22.22 1.27 26.33
CA ILE A 32 -23.04 2.25 25.59
C ILE A 32 -24.46 1.67 25.50
N LEU A 33 -25.44 2.44 25.96
CA LEU A 33 -26.86 2.10 25.88
C LEU A 33 -27.50 2.73 24.63
N ASP A 34 -28.71 2.27 24.27
CA ASP A 34 -29.42 2.60 23.03
C ASP A 34 -29.72 4.10 22.83
N ASP A 35 -29.63 4.91 23.89
CA ASP A 35 -29.84 6.36 23.89
C ASP A 35 -28.53 7.17 24.07
N GLU A 36 -27.39 6.60 23.71
CA GLU A 36 -26.03 7.16 23.89
C GLU A 36 -25.70 7.50 25.37
N LYS A 37 -26.42 6.89 26.34
CA LYS A 37 -26.04 6.92 27.77
C LYS A 37 -24.96 5.88 28.04
N PHE A 38 -24.14 6.15 29.07
CA PHE A 38 -23.05 5.25 29.46
C PHE A 38 -23.35 4.56 30.79
N MET A 39 -23.10 3.26 30.85
CA MET A 39 -23.24 2.45 32.05
C MET A 39 -21.89 1.89 32.49
N TYR A 40 -21.68 1.84 33.81
CA TYR A 40 -20.51 1.19 34.38
C TYR A 40 -20.53 -0.31 34.08
N PRO A 41 -19.38 -0.94 33.77
CA PRO A 41 -19.33 -2.35 33.50
C PRO A 41 -19.54 -3.15 34.79
N THR A 42 -20.11 -4.34 34.67
CA THR A 42 -20.12 -5.32 35.74
C THR A 42 -18.72 -5.86 36.00
N MET A 43 -18.49 -6.45 37.18
CA MET A 43 -17.20 -7.03 37.52
C MET A 43 -16.81 -8.14 36.55
N GLU A 44 -17.78 -8.92 36.07
CA GLU A 44 -17.54 -9.98 35.10
C GLU A 44 -17.12 -9.40 33.74
N GLU A 45 -17.87 -8.44 33.20
CA GLU A 45 -17.55 -7.75 31.94
C GLU A 45 -16.20 -7.04 32.04
N PHE A 46 -15.96 -6.32 33.14
CA PHE A 46 -14.70 -5.63 33.39
C PHE A 46 -13.54 -6.62 33.44
N THR A 47 -13.69 -7.77 34.10
CA THR A 47 -12.65 -8.82 34.18
C THR A 47 -12.32 -9.38 32.80
N LYS A 48 -13.34 -9.73 32.02
CA LYS A 48 -13.18 -10.31 30.68
C LYS A 48 -12.49 -9.31 29.74
N LEU A 49 -12.99 -8.09 29.67
CA LEU A 49 -12.42 -7.01 28.85
C LEU A 49 -11.01 -6.64 29.32
N TYR A 50 -10.81 -6.48 30.63
CA TYR A 50 -9.50 -6.17 31.17
C TYR A 50 -8.49 -7.27 30.83
N ASN A 51 -8.83 -8.56 30.94
CA ASN A 51 -7.92 -9.64 30.56
C ASN A 51 -7.58 -9.68 29.07
N ILE A 52 -8.54 -9.32 28.20
CA ILE A 52 -8.31 -9.18 26.77
C ILE A 52 -7.28 -8.07 26.51
N PHE A 53 -7.42 -6.93 27.18
CA PHE A 53 -6.63 -5.74 26.89
C PHE A 53 -5.43 -5.50 27.82
N ALA A 54 -5.26 -6.25 28.91
CA ALA A 54 -4.19 -6.04 29.90
C ALA A 54 -2.93 -6.89 29.63
N ASN A 55 -3.07 -8.03 28.96
CA ASN A 55 -1.91 -8.81 28.52
C ASN A 55 -1.59 -8.42 27.08
N ASP A 56 -0.36 -7.96 26.82
CA ASP A 56 0.21 -7.79 25.48
C ASP A 56 0.39 -9.14 24.71
N LYS A 57 -0.48 -10.13 25.00
CA LYS A 57 -0.62 -11.41 24.31
C LYS A 57 -1.65 -11.35 23.17
N ILE A 58 -1.95 -10.16 22.64
CA ILE A 58 -2.73 -10.00 21.41
C ILE A 58 -1.77 -10.05 20.21
N LYS A 59 -1.10 -11.21 20.01
CA LYS A 59 -0.37 -11.48 18.75
C LYS A 59 -1.08 -12.50 17.86
N GLN A 60 -2.11 -13.22 18.34
CA GLN A 60 -2.67 -14.37 17.61
C GLN A 60 -4.15 -14.66 17.88
N LYS A 61 -5.02 -13.65 17.98
CA LYS A 61 -6.47 -13.89 17.84
C LYS A 61 -7.09 -12.87 16.91
N CYS A 62 -7.46 -13.34 15.72
CA CYS A 62 -8.30 -12.62 14.77
C CYS A 62 -9.65 -12.35 15.44
N TYR A 63 -9.96 -11.08 15.66
CA TYR A 63 -11.34 -10.66 15.79
C TYR A 63 -11.81 -10.26 14.40
N GLN A 64 -12.94 -10.79 13.99
CA GLN A 64 -13.68 -10.30 12.84
C GLN A 64 -14.06 -8.84 13.16
N LYS A 65 -13.44 -7.88 12.47
CA LYS A 65 -13.90 -6.49 12.47
C LYS A 65 -15.20 -6.45 11.67
N ASP A 66 -16.28 -6.96 12.25
CA ASP A 66 -17.62 -6.63 11.77
C ASP A 66 -17.92 -5.21 12.24
N PHE A 67 -17.33 -4.22 11.57
CA PHE A 67 -17.90 -2.89 11.34
C PHE A 67 -16.97 -2.15 10.38
N GLN A 68 -17.31 -2.21 9.10
CA GLN A 68 -17.44 -0.98 8.33
C GLN A 68 -18.46 -0.10 9.06
N GLU A 69 -18.02 0.81 9.93
CA GLU A 69 -18.81 1.99 10.22
C GLU A 69 -18.37 3.07 9.23
N LYS A 70 -19.32 3.55 8.43
CA LYS A 70 -19.22 4.79 7.66
C LYS A 70 -18.45 5.81 8.51
N SER A 71 -17.30 6.26 8.01
CA SER A 71 -16.45 7.27 8.64
C SER A 71 -17.08 8.67 8.55
N SER A 72 -18.31 8.81 9.02
CA SER A 72 -18.96 10.09 9.32
C SER A 72 -19.31 10.24 10.82
N ASN A 73 -18.97 9.27 11.68
CA ASN A 73 -19.06 9.44 13.13
C ASN A 73 -17.68 9.59 13.79
N LEU A 74 -17.00 10.68 13.44
CA LEU A 74 -15.90 11.30 14.19
C LEU A 74 -16.38 11.87 15.54
N LYS A 75 -17.37 11.27 16.20
CA LYS A 75 -17.98 11.83 17.40
C LYS A 75 -17.06 11.84 18.62
N PHE A 76 -15.96 11.06 18.66
CA PHE A 76 -15.23 10.83 19.93
C PHE A 76 -13.68 10.89 19.87
N LYS A 77 -13.04 11.01 18.71
CA LYS A 77 -11.57 11.14 18.66
C LYS A 77 -11.15 12.50 19.25
N ASN A 78 -10.26 12.47 20.25
CA ASN A 78 -9.80 13.58 21.10
C ASN A 78 -10.72 14.07 22.23
N LYS A 79 -11.82 13.38 22.52
CA LYS A 79 -12.65 13.74 23.68
C LYS A 79 -12.11 13.10 24.96
N LYS A 80 -11.92 13.94 25.98
CA LYS A 80 -11.52 13.55 27.35
C LYS A 80 -12.77 13.52 28.22
N LEU A 81 -13.01 12.40 28.89
CA LEU A 81 -14.11 12.23 29.84
C LEU A 81 -13.58 12.37 31.26
N ARG A 82 -14.20 13.23 32.07
CA ARG A 82 -13.89 13.34 33.50
C ARG A 82 -15.03 12.76 34.32
N PHE A 83 -14.76 11.65 35.00
CA PHE A 83 -15.74 10.98 35.87
C PHE A 83 -15.04 10.17 36.96
N ASN A 84 -15.78 9.59 37.91
CA ASN A 84 -15.24 8.67 38.91
C ASN A 84 -15.43 7.22 38.44
N PRO A 85 -14.37 6.45 38.14
CA PRO A 85 -14.52 5.10 37.60
C PRO A 85 -15.01 4.13 38.69
N LYS A 86 -16.20 3.54 38.46
CA LYS A 86 -16.88 2.58 39.36
C LYS A 86 -17.33 1.32 38.63
N ILE A 87 -17.23 0.13 39.22
CA ILE A 87 -17.59 -1.17 38.62
C ILE A 87 -18.74 -1.82 39.39
N ILE A 88 -19.70 -2.44 38.69
CA ILE A 88 -20.87 -3.09 39.29
C ILE A 88 -20.50 -4.51 39.76
N LEU A 89 -20.39 -4.74 41.07
CA LEU A 89 -20.22 -6.07 41.65
C LEU A 89 -21.55 -6.50 42.31
N GLY A 90 -22.31 -7.37 41.63
CA GLY A 90 -23.65 -7.76 42.07
C GLY A 90 -24.62 -6.58 41.98
N LYS A 91 -25.06 -6.06 43.14
CA LYS A 91 -25.93 -4.87 43.23
C LYS A 91 -25.20 -3.61 43.76
N THR A 92 -23.87 -3.64 43.82
CA THR A 92 -23.04 -2.60 44.43
C THR A 92 -22.07 -2.00 43.41
N LEU A 93 -21.74 -0.71 43.55
CA LEU A 93 -20.65 -0.06 42.81
C LEU A 93 -19.36 -0.01 43.66
N ILE A 94 -18.27 -0.56 43.14
CA ILE A 94 -16.94 -0.52 43.76
C ILE A 94 -15.98 0.35 42.94
N SER A 95 -14.90 0.86 43.56
CA SER A 95 -13.93 1.68 42.83
C SER A 95 -13.09 0.84 41.85
N LEU A 96 -12.56 1.46 40.79
CA LEU A 96 -11.62 0.81 39.87
C LEU A 96 -10.40 0.23 40.58
N ALA A 97 -9.82 0.94 41.56
CA ALA A 97 -8.70 0.43 42.35
C ALA A 97 -9.07 -0.82 43.16
N THR A 98 -10.27 -0.85 43.73
CA THR A 98 -10.80 -2.02 44.46
C THR A 98 -11.02 -3.20 43.51
N ALA A 99 -11.58 -2.99 42.32
CA ALA A 99 -11.79 -4.04 41.34
C ALA A 99 -10.48 -4.62 40.80
N ILE A 100 -9.48 -3.78 40.48
CA ILE A 100 -8.14 -4.24 40.08
C ILE A 100 -7.49 -5.05 41.22
N SER A 101 -7.70 -4.65 42.47
CA SER A 101 -7.21 -5.41 43.63
C SER A 101 -7.89 -6.78 43.77
N ILE A 102 -9.19 -6.87 43.47
CA ILE A 102 -9.95 -8.15 43.42
C ILE A 102 -9.50 -9.03 42.24
N LEU A 103 -9.11 -8.46 41.09
CA LEU A 103 -8.52 -9.19 39.96
C LEU A 103 -7.16 -9.80 40.30
N GLY A 104 -6.36 -9.10 41.12
CA GLY A 104 -5.02 -9.53 41.52
C GLY A 104 -4.96 -10.52 42.69
N CYS A 105 -6.05 -10.72 43.43
CA CYS A 105 -6.11 -11.61 44.60
C CYS A 105 -7.49 -12.25 44.70
N GLY A 106 -7.57 -13.60 44.73
CA GLY A 106 -8.82 -14.35 44.85
C GLY A 106 -9.54 -14.20 46.19
N GLN A 107 -10.09 -13.02 46.50
CA GLN A 107 -10.89 -12.79 47.71
C GLN A 107 -12.14 -11.92 47.47
N LYS A 108 -13.23 -12.29 48.17
CA LYS A 108 -14.53 -11.61 48.20
C LYS A 108 -14.45 -10.32 49.03
N VAL A 109 -14.89 -9.18 48.47
CA VAL A 109 -15.03 -7.92 49.21
C VAL A 109 -16.45 -7.39 49.09
N LYS A 110 -17.06 -7.04 50.23
CA LYS A 110 -18.36 -6.34 50.36
C LYS A 110 -18.14 -4.83 50.22
N ALA A 111 -19.05 -4.12 49.56
CA ALA A 111 -19.07 -2.66 49.57
C ALA A 111 -20.51 -2.12 49.62
N GLU A 112 -20.64 -0.91 50.19
CA GLU A 112 -21.88 -0.22 50.56
C GLU A 112 -22.20 0.96 49.63
N TRP A 113 -23.46 1.41 49.67
CA TRP A 113 -24.18 2.23 48.69
C TRP A 113 -23.87 3.75 48.72
N ASN A 114 -24.03 4.42 47.56
CA ASN A 114 -24.56 5.81 47.42
C ASN A 114 -24.92 6.13 45.95
N GLU A 115 -25.96 6.95 45.76
CA GLU A 115 -26.75 7.22 44.54
C GLU A 115 -25.99 7.73 43.29
N GLN A 116 -26.62 7.52 42.12
CA GLN A 116 -26.13 7.79 40.77
C GLN A 116 -26.33 9.27 40.35
N GLU A 117 -25.31 9.91 39.76
CA GLU A 117 -25.45 11.20 39.05
C GLU A 117 -25.35 11.01 37.53
N ILE A 118 -26.25 11.66 36.79
CA ILE A 118 -26.34 11.68 35.31
C ILE A 118 -25.97 13.11 34.82
N ILE A 119 -25.07 13.24 33.83
CA ILE A 119 -24.60 14.53 33.27
C ILE A 119 -25.52 14.98 32.10
N SER A 120 -25.90 16.27 32.01
CA SER A 120 -26.92 16.77 31.08
C SER A 120 -26.42 17.65 29.92
N LYS A 121 -27.27 17.81 28.88
CA LYS A 121 -27.01 18.36 27.53
C LYS A 121 -26.56 19.83 27.44
N GLU A 122 -26.85 20.67 28.43
CA GLU A 122 -26.60 22.13 28.31
C GLU A 122 -25.12 22.50 28.34
N GLN A 123 -24.26 21.68 28.94
CA GLN A 123 -22.83 21.99 29.09
C GLN A 123 -22.03 21.92 27.77
N ILE A 124 -22.62 21.43 26.67
CA ILE A 124 -21.87 21.07 25.43
C ILE A 124 -22.18 22.02 24.25
N ARG A 125 -23.28 22.80 24.30
CA ARG A 125 -23.88 23.39 23.09
C ARG A 125 -23.18 24.63 22.48
N ASN A 126 -22.23 25.26 23.16
CA ASN A 126 -21.71 26.59 22.74
C ASN A 126 -20.41 26.60 21.89
N GLN A 127 -20.00 25.51 21.21
CA GLN A 127 -18.64 25.45 20.63
C GLN A 127 -18.48 25.01 19.17
N ILE A 128 -19.52 24.78 18.35
CA ILE A 128 -19.30 24.25 16.99
C ILE A 128 -20.27 24.84 15.96
N ASP A 129 -19.74 25.66 15.04
CA ASP A 129 -20.29 25.88 13.69
C ASP A 129 -19.41 25.14 12.66
N PHE A 130 -20.03 24.59 11.62
CA PHE A 130 -19.48 23.64 10.64
C PHE A 130 -19.15 24.28 9.27
N VAL A 131 -18.07 23.84 8.61
CA VAL A 131 -17.90 23.87 7.13
C VAL A 131 -17.12 22.61 6.67
N GLU A 132 -17.62 21.95 5.63
CA GLU A 132 -17.15 20.68 5.03
C GLU A 132 -15.93 20.83 4.09
N ASN A 133 -15.00 19.84 4.11
CA ASN A 133 -14.25 19.30 2.94
C ASN A 133 -13.27 18.15 3.37
N ASP A 134 -13.68 16.89 3.24
CA ASP A 134 -12.97 15.67 3.69
C ASP A 134 -12.22 14.92 2.55
N ALA A 135 -11.06 15.42 2.09
CA ALA A 135 -10.20 14.69 1.13
C ALA A 135 -8.72 14.64 1.52
N LYS A 136 -8.28 15.47 2.48
CA LYS A 136 -6.89 15.54 2.93
C LYS A 136 -6.85 15.50 4.44
N ILE A 137 -6.10 14.55 5.00
CA ILE A 137 -5.95 14.41 6.43
C ILE A 137 -4.57 14.93 6.81
N SER A 138 -4.52 16.00 7.61
CA SER A 138 -3.29 16.48 8.24
C SER A 138 -3.08 15.71 9.55
N GLN A 139 -1.90 15.11 9.72
CA GLN A 139 -1.52 14.39 10.95
C GLN A 139 -0.15 14.88 11.43
N GLU A 140 0.01 14.97 12.74
CA GLU A 140 1.34 15.10 13.36
C GLU A 140 1.90 13.71 13.58
N ASN A 141 3.10 13.43 13.06
CA ASN A 141 3.79 12.16 13.31
C ASN A 141 4.52 12.16 14.67
N SER A 142 5.18 11.06 14.99
CA SER A 142 5.97 10.87 16.23
C SER A 142 7.12 11.87 16.42
N SER A 143 7.56 12.56 15.36
CA SER A 143 8.59 13.61 15.40
C SER A 143 8.04 15.04 15.45
N ASN A 144 6.72 15.23 15.66
CA ASN A 144 6.01 16.51 15.58
C ASN A 144 6.04 17.17 14.19
N GLU A 145 6.28 16.40 13.12
CA GLU A 145 6.16 16.90 11.76
C GLU A 145 4.72 16.79 11.27
N LEU A 146 4.27 17.82 10.57
CA LEU A 146 2.97 17.82 9.92
C LEU A 146 3.07 17.08 8.59
N ILE A 147 2.42 15.92 8.50
CA ILE A 147 2.25 15.14 7.27
C ILE A 147 0.83 15.33 6.72
N THR A 148 0.70 15.30 5.40
CA THR A 148 -0.60 15.24 4.72
C THR A 148 -0.70 13.91 4.00
N ILE A 149 -1.76 13.16 4.30
CA ILE A 149 -2.11 11.93 3.59
C ILE A 149 -3.47 12.08 2.90
N GLU A 150 -3.64 11.35 1.81
CA GLU A 150 -4.86 11.24 1.02
C GLU A 150 -5.34 9.79 1.09
N LYS A 151 -6.61 9.57 1.48
CA LYS A 151 -7.19 8.23 1.46
C LYS A 151 -7.53 7.87 0.01
N ILE A 152 -7.04 6.72 -0.47
CA ILE A 152 -7.20 6.31 -1.86
C ILE A 152 -8.05 5.05 -2.05
N ALA A 153 -8.17 4.22 -1.00
CA ALA A 153 -9.07 3.05 -0.91
C ALA A 153 -9.37 2.75 0.59
N PRO A 154 -10.25 1.79 0.96
CA PRO A 154 -10.73 1.60 2.32
C PRO A 154 -9.65 1.50 3.40
N ASN A 155 -8.48 0.95 3.08
CA ASN A 155 -7.34 0.79 4.00
C ASN A 155 -6.01 1.34 3.46
N GLU A 156 -6.01 1.97 2.29
CA GLU A 156 -4.82 2.45 1.60
C GLU A 156 -4.78 3.98 1.56
N TYR A 157 -3.60 4.53 1.84
CA TYR A 157 -3.38 5.95 2.01
C TYR A 157 -2.10 6.37 1.30
N LYS A 158 -2.20 7.42 0.49
CA LYS A 158 -1.08 8.06 -0.19
C LYS A 158 -0.49 9.18 0.68
N LEU A 159 0.84 9.22 0.81
CA LEU A 159 1.54 10.41 1.33
C LEU A 159 1.52 11.52 0.28
N VAL A 160 1.12 12.72 0.68
CA VAL A 160 1.08 13.91 -0.19
C VAL A 160 2.19 14.86 0.20
N THR A 161 2.34 15.14 1.50
CA THR A 161 3.41 16.00 2.02
C THR A 161 3.99 15.48 3.32
N GLY A 162 5.28 15.75 3.56
CA GLY A 162 5.98 15.51 4.81
C GLY A 162 6.76 16.73 5.30
N ASN A 163 7.37 16.65 6.49
CA ASN A 163 8.25 17.68 7.05
C ASN A 163 7.64 19.10 6.98
N SER A 164 6.43 19.26 7.50
CA SER A 164 5.68 20.53 7.48
C SER A 164 5.46 21.12 6.08
N GLY A 165 5.29 20.26 5.07
CA GLY A 165 5.04 20.66 3.69
C GLY A 165 6.30 20.96 2.88
N LYS A 166 7.49 20.73 3.45
CA LYS A 166 8.77 20.83 2.74
C LYS A 166 9.00 19.66 1.80
N ASP A 167 8.46 18.49 2.13
CA ASP A 167 8.60 17.30 1.31
C ASP A 167 7.30 17.07 0.55
N LEU A 168 7.39 16.91 -0.77
CA LEU A 168 6.26 16.66 -1.67
C LEU A 168 6.40 15.29 -2.32
N TYR A 169 5.31 14.53 -2.35
CA TYR A 169 5.31 13.15 -2.83
C TYR A 169 4.34 12.97 -4.01
N PHE A 170 4.86 12.48 -5.11
CA PHE A 170 4.15 12.22 -6.35
C PHE A 170 4.30 10.76 -6.72
N ASP A 171 3.20 10.13 -7.10
CA ASP A 171 3.19 8.74 -7.54
C ASP A 171 2.93 8.61 -9.04
N SER A 172 2.82 9.74 -9.75
CA SER A 172 2.42 9.81 -11.14
C SER A 172 3.18 10.90 -11.89
N ALA A 173 3.57 10.60 -13.13
CA ALA A 173 4.25 11.57 -13.98
C ALA A 173 3.35 12.76 -14.32
N ASP A 174 2.04 12.55 -14.48
CA ASP A 174 1.08 13.62 -14.79
C ASP A 174 0.99 14.66 -13.66
N LYS A 175 0.88 14.22 -12.41
CA LYS A 175 0.81 15.13 -11.25
C LYS A 175 2.13 15.87 -11.07
N PHE A 176 3.25 15.20 -11.33
CA PHE A 176 4.58 15.81 -11.29
C PHE A 176 4.74 16.87 -12.38
N SER A 177 4.42 16.55 -13.63
CA SER A 177 4.46 17.46 -14.78
C SER A 177 3.57 18.69 -14.55
N GLN A 178 2.34 18.47 -14.05
CA GLN A 178 1.43 19.56 -13.66
C GLN A 178 2.02 20.45 -12.56
N TYR A 179 2.69 19.86 -11.56
CA TYR A 179 3.36 20.62 -10.51
C TYR A 179 4.50 21.49 -11.05
N LEU A 180 5.26 21.00 -12.03
CA LEU A 180 6.30 21.79 -12.68
C LEU A 180 5.73 22.93 -13.54
N GLY A 181 4.45 22.85 -13.93
CA GLY A 181 3.84 23.79 -14.87
C GLY A 181 4.37 23.63 -16.29
N GLU A 182 4.94 22.46 -16.59
CA GLU A 182 5.59 22.14 -17.87
C GLU A 182 4.69 21.19 -18.67
N LYS A 183 4.82 21.22 -20.00
CA LYS A 183 4.22 20.18 -20.83
C LYS A 183 5.15 18.96 -20.83
N SER A 184 4.59 17.77 -20.98
CA SER A 184 5.41 16.58 -21.26
C SER A 184 6.21 16.84 -22.53
N PRO A 185 7.54 16.63 -22.50
CA PRO A 185 8.38 16.76 -23.69
C PRO A 185 8.08 15.65 -24.68
N THR A 186 8.37 15.91 -25.96
CA THR A 186 8.28 14.90 -27.01
C THR A 186 9.49 13.95 -26.98
N TYR A 187 9.35 12.78 -27.61
CA TYR A 187 10.47 11.86 -27.81
C TYR A 187 11.64 12.54 -28.54
N GLU A 188 11.37 13.31 -29.61
CA GLU A 188 12.38 14.07 -30.34
C GLU A 188 13.14 15.08 -29.45
N GLU A 189 12.45 15.77 -28.54
CA GLU A 189 13.08 16.69 -27.60
C GLU A 189 14.05 15.97 -26.64
N ILE A 190 13.65 14.80 -26.15
CA ILE A 190 14.47 13.95 -25.28
C ILE A 190 15.68 13.40 -26.04
N GLU A 191 15.49 12.86 -27.25
CA GLU A 191 16.57 12.36 -28.09
C GLU A 191 17.64 13.44 -28.32
N LYS A 192 17.20 14.66 -28.65
CA LYS A 192 18.10 15.80 -28.84
C LYS A 192 18.89 16.13 -27.57
N LYS A 193 18.25 16.09 -26.40
CA LYS A 193 18.92 16.32 -25.11
C LYS A 193 19.95 15.22 -24.81
N ILE A 194 19.64 13.96 -25.09
CA ILE A 194 20.61 12.84 -24.96
C ILE A 194 21.78 13.02 -25.92
N GLN A 195 21.53 13.34 -27.18
CA GLN A 195 22.58 13.54 -28.18
C GLN A 195 23.56 14.66 -27.76
N GLN A 196 23.02 15.74 -27.19
CA GLN A 196 23.79 16.90 -26.73
C GLN A 196 24.50 16.68 -25.38
N ASN A 197 24.13 15.64 -24.62
CA ASN A 197 24.70 15.38 -23.30
C ASN A 197 26.13 14.84 -23.43
N ASN A 198 27.12 15.59 -22.93
CA ASN A 198 28.53 15.21 -23.00
C ASN A 198 28.98 14.25 -21.88
N LYS A 199 28.10 13.95 -20.92
CA LYS A 199 28.34 13.01 -19.83
C LYS A 199 27.91 11.58 -20.13
N ILE A 200 27.26 11.35 -21.27
CA ILE A 200 26.88 10.04 -21.77
C ILE A 200 27.81 9.74 -22.94
N SER A 201 28.52 8.62 -22.92
CA SER A 201 29.39 8.26 -24.04
C SER A 201 28.56 7.81 -25.26
N GLU A 202 29.11 7.97 -26.47
CA GLU A 202 28.38 7.72 -27.72
C GLU A 202 27.84 6.28 -27.85
N GLN A 203 28.49 5.29 -27.23
CA GLN A 203 27.99 3.91 -27.23
C GLN A 203 26.65 3.78 -26.50
N TYR A 204 26.49 4.45 -25.35
CA TYR A 204 25.24 4.40 -24.57
C TYR A 204 24.15 5.30 -25.15
N LYS A 205 24.52 6.43 -25.75
CA LYS A 205 23.56 7.29 -26.47
C LYS A 205 22.83 6.53 -27.57
N LYS A 206 23.55 5.71 -28.33
CA LYS A 206 22.95 4.90 -29.40
C LYS A 206 21.86 3.99 -28.88
N VAL A 207 22.13 3.27 -27.78
CA VAL A 207 21.17 2.37 -27.13
C VAL A 207 19.95 3.15 -26.64
N PHE A 208 20.15 4.29 -25.96
CA PHE A 208 19.04 5.09 -25.45
C PHE A 208 18.20 5.71 -26.57
N ILE A 209 18.81 6.21 -27.64
CA ILE A 209 18.09 6.80 -28.78
C ILE A 209 17.31 5.73 -29.53
N GLU A 210 17.89 4.54 -29.75
CA GLU A 210 17.17 3.42 -30.35
C GLU A 210 15.99 2.99 -29.47
N GLY A 211 16.22 2.84 -28.16
CA GLY A 211 15.16 2.50 -27.22
C GLY A 211 14.03 3.53 -27.15
N LEU A 212 14.35 4.83 -27.26
CA LEU A 212 13.34 5.89 -27.29
C LEU A 212 12.46 5.85 -28.54
N LYS A 213 13.01 5.49 -29.71
CA LYS A 213 12.23 5.33 -30.95
C LYS A 213 11.23 4.19 -30.83
N ASN A 214 11.70 3.07 -30.29
CA ASN A 214 10.86 1.91 -30.03
C ASN A 214 9.76 2.23 -29.00
N LEU A 215 10.08 3.01 -27.96
CA LEU A 215 9.09 3.52 -27.01
C LEU A 215 8.10 4.51 -27.64
N GLU A 216 8.51 5.31 -28.63
CA GLU A 216 7.60 6.19 -29.36
C GLU A 216 6.51 5.39 -30.09
N GLU A 217 6.84 4.21 -30.62
CA GLU A 217 5.87 3.32 -31.29
C GLU A 217 5.01 2.54 -30.29
N THR A 218 5.61 2.01 -29.22
CA THR A 218 4.95 1.09 -28.27
C THR A 218 4.26 1.80 -27.09
N MET A 219 4.78 2.97 -26.67
CA MET A 219 4.25 3.83 -25.60
C MET A 219 4.24 5.32 -26.04
N PRO A 220 3.45 5.68 -27.08
CA PRO A 220 3.49 7.01 -27.70
C PRO A 220 3.10 8.18 -26.79
N ASN A 221 2.35 7.92 -25.72
CA ASN A 221 1.87 8.92 -24.75
C ASN A 221 2.62 8.86 -23.41
N LEU A 222 3.73 8.13 -23.32
CA LEU A 222 4.55 8.06 -22.10
C LEU A 222 4.99 9.48 -21.69
N ASN A 223 4.78 9.83 -20.43
CA ASN A 223 5.12 11.15 -19.92
C ASN A 223 6.62 11.20 -19.58
N LEU A 224 7.38 11.89 -20.41
CA LEU A 224 8.84 11.97 -20.32
C LEU A 224 9.34 13.13 -19.43
N SER A 225 8.46 13.80 -18.67
CA SER A 225 8.86 14.93 -17.82
C SER A 225 9.91 14.56 -16.78
N ILE A 226 9.92 13.33 -16.27
CA ILE A 226 10.87 12.89 -15.25
C ILE A 226 12.27 12.70 -15.86
N LEU A 227 12.35 11.97 -16.99
CA LEU A 227 13.58 11.80 -17.75
C LEU A 227 14.15 13.16 -18.19
N ASN A 228 13.28 14.08 -18.59
CA ASN A 228 13.66 15.44 -18.93
C ASN A 228 14.36 16.18 -17.79
N GLN A 229 13.82 16.08 -16.58
CA GLN A 229 14.41 16.69 -15.40
C GLN A 229 15.76 16.04 -15.05
N HIS A 230 15.93 14.74 -15.25
CA HIS A 230 17.24 14.10 -15.11
C HIS A 230 18.25 14.63 -16.12
N LEU A 231 17.85 14.79 -17.39
CA LEU A 231 18.71 15.34 -18.44
C LEU A 231 19.11 16.80 -18.16
N GLU A 232 18.19 17.63 -17.68
CA GLU A 232 18.46 19.02 -17.29
C GLU A 232 19.43 19.13 -16.11
N ARG A 233 19.36 18.16 -15.17
CA ARG A 233 20.29 18.04 -14.04
C ARG A 233 21.64 17.42 -14.43
N GLY A 234 21.80 17.05 -15.71
CA GLY A 234 23.02 16.49 -16.25
C GLY A 234 23.17 15.01 -15.94
N LEU A 235 22.16 14.22 -16.32
CA LEU A 235 22.17 12.74 -16.36
C LEU A 235 23.54 12.22 -16.79
N ASN A 236 24.12 11.33 -15.99
CA ASN A 236 25.49 10.88 -16.12
C ASN A 236 25.57 9.35 -16.08
N ILE A 237 26.54 8.79 -16.79
CA ILE A 237 26.88 7.36 -16.69
C ILE A 237 28.30 7.25 -16.13
N VAL A 238 28.44 6.48 -15.06
CA VAL A 238 29.71 6.22 -14.40
C VAL A 238 30.00 4.72 -14.46
N GLU A 239 31.08 4.37 -15.15
CA GLU A 239 31.56 3.00 -15.22
C GLU A 239 32.24 2.60 -13.90
N LYS A 240 31.83 1.45 -13.35
CA LYS A 240 32.30 0.86 -12.10
C LYS A 240 32.53 -0.64 -12.25
N THR A 241 33.29 -1.23 -11.34
CA THR A 241 33.41 -2.69 -11.23
C THR A 241 32.22 -3.29 -10.47
N ASP A 242 31.91 -4.59 -10.68
CA ASP A 242 30.85 -5.29 -9.92
C ASP A 242 31.03 -5.12 -8.40
N LYS A 243 32.27 -5.14 -7.91
CA LYS A 243 32.56 -4.99 -6.47
C LYS A 243 32.15 -3.61 -5.94
N GLU A 244 32.30 -2.57 -6.75
CA GLU A 244 31.93 -1.21 -6.36
C GLU A 244 30.42 -1.01 -6.40
N ILE A 245 29.74 -1.59 -7.39
CA ILE A 245 28.28 -1.58 -7.50
C ILE A 245 27.68 -2.37 -6.34
N VAL A 246 28.15 -3.60 -6.08
CA VAL A 246 27.66 -4.43 -4.99
C VAL A 246 27.81 -3.78 -3.62
N LYS A 247 28.91 -3.04 -3.41
CA LYS A 247 29.14 -2.32 -2.15
C LYS A 247 28.13 -1.19 -1.94
N GLN A 248 27.60 -0.63 -3.02
CA GLN A 248 26.68 0.51 -3.00
C GLN A 248 25.21 0.06 -2.98
N GLU A 249 24.87 -0.95 -3.79
CA GLU A 249 23.48 -1.25 -4.18
C GLU A 249 22.99 -2.61 -3.66
N GLY A 250 23.90 -3.51 -3.27
CA GLY A 250 23.54 -4.83 -2.74
C GLY A 250 24.11 -5.99 -3.56
N LYS A 251 23.85 -7.21 -3.09
CA LYS A 251 24.35 -8.42 -3.78
C LYS A 251 23.62 -8.57 -5.12
N ASN A 252 24.30 -9.11 -6.13
CA ASN A 252 23.78 -9.37 -7.48
C ASN A 252 23.49 -8.16 -8.38
N SER A 253 23.66 -6.92 -7.90
CA SER A 253 23.53 -5.73 -8.76
C SER A 253 24.71 -5.58 -9.73
N ILE A 254 24.42 -5.49 -11.03
CA ILE A 254 25.39 -5.24 -12.12
C ILE A 254 25.30 -3.82 -12.70
N ALA A 255 24.20 -3.13 -12.38
CA ALA A 255 23.94 -1.73 -12.69
C ALA A 255 23.00 -1.14 -11.63
N SER A 256 22.86 0.19 -11.62
CA SER A 256 21.90 0.90 -10.78
C SER A 256 21.70 2.35 -11.22
N PHE A 257 20.51 2.89 -11.05
CA PHE A 257 20.20 4.29 -11.25
C PHE A 257 19.91 5.03 -9.94
N ASP A 258 20.71 6.05 -9.63
CA ASP A 258 20.48 6.93 -8.49
C ASP A 258 19.57 8.10 -8.87
N LYS A 259 18.30 7.99 -8.48
CA LYS A 259 17.23 9.00 -8.66
C LYS A 259 17.58 10.38 -8.08
N SER A 260 18.49 10.44 -7.10
CA SER A 260 18.88 11.68 -6.41
C SER A 260 20.03 12.42 -7.10
N SER A 261 20.98 11.70 -7.70
CA SER A 261 22.13 12.29 -8.38
C SER A 261 22.00 12.32 -9.90
N SER A 262 20.94 11.70 -10.46
CA SER A 262 20.80 11.48 -11.91
C SER A 262 22.00 10.73 -12.47
N THR A 263 22.50 9.72 -11.75
CA THR A 263 23.69 8.96 -12.16
C THR A 263 23.35 7.49 -12.30
N MET A 264 23.65 6.94 -13.47
CA MET A 264 23.64 5.50 -13.72
C MET A 264 25.03 4.94 -13.46
N PHE A 265 25.13 3.90 -12.64
CA PHE A 265 26.35 3.14 -12.42
C PHE A 265 26.26 1.83 -13.17
N ILE A 266 27.27 1.51 -13.97
CA ILE A 266 27.28 0.32 -14.82
C ILE A 266 28.64 -0.38 -14.78
N ASN A 267 28.65 -1.70 -14.95
CA ASN A 267 29.87 -2.41 -15.29
C ASN A 267 30.00 -2.61 -16.81
N PRO A 268 30.93 -1.91 -17.51
CA PRO A 268 31.04 -1.99 -18.96
C PRO A 268 31.40 -3.40 -19.47
N GLN A 269 31.90 -4.30 -18.62
CA GLN A 269 32.25 -5.68 -19.01
C GLN A 269 31.04 -6.61 -19.05
N ASN A 270 29.98 -6.31 -18.30
CA ASN A 270 28.84 -7.20 -18.09
C ASN A 270 27.49 -6.58 -18.52
N ILE A 271 27.51 -5.31 -18.95
CA ILE A 271 26.29 -4.57 -19.30
C ILE A 271 25.82 -4.93 -20.72
N ASN A 272 24.51 -5.15 -20.87
CA ASN A 272 23.84 -5.32 -22.16
C ASN A 272 22.80 -4.19 -22.39
N GLU A 273 22.21 -4.13 -23.59
CA GLU A 273 21.20 -3.12 -23.93
C GLU A 273 19.99 -3.15 -22.99
N GLU A 274 19.54 -4.36 -22.63
CA GLU A 274 18.43 -4.59 -21.70
C GLU A 274 18.67 -3.93 -20.34
N THR A 275 19.82 -4.18 -19.71
CA THR A 275 20.16 -3.61 -18.41
C THR A 275 20.28 -2.09 -18.49
N LEU A 276 20.84 -1.56 -19.57
CA LEU A 276 20.91 -0.10 -19.77
C LEU A 276 19.53 0.54 -19.88
N LEU A 277 18.61 -0.10 -20.60
CA LEU A 277 17.25 0.40 -20.79
C LEU A 277 16.41 0.23 -19.52
N HIS A 278 16.66 -0.80 -18.71
CA HIS A 278 16.08 -0.96 -17.37
C HIS A 278 16.45 0.21 -16.46
N GLU A 279 17.75 0.52 -16.37
CA GLU A 279 18.20 1.64 -15.55
C GLU A 279 17.74 3.00 -16.10
N LEU A 280 17.59 3.12 -17.43
CA LEU A 280 16.96 4.30 -18.03
C LEU A 280 15.47 4.39 -17.66
N ALA A 281 14.76 3.26 -17.56
CA ALA A 281 13.36 3.24 -17.16
C ALA A 281 13.16 3.72 -15.72
N HIS A 282 14.12 3.47 -14.81
CA HIS A 282 14.14 4.12 -13.48
C HIS A 282 14.23 5.64 -13.58
N ALA A 283 14.97 6.18 -14.56
CA ALA A 283 15.01 7.62 -14.85
C ALA A 283 13.73 8.16 -15.53
N VAL A 284 12.89 7.29 -16.08
CA VAL A 284 11.55 7.66 -16.59
C VAL A 284 10.52 7.64 -15.47
N THR A 285 10.70 6.79 -14.45
CA THR A 285 9.66 6.47 -13.47
C THR A 285 9.88 7.06 -12.09
N GLY A 286 11.06 7.60 -11.78
CA GLY A 286 11.29 8.23 -10.49
C GLY A 286 12.44 9.24 -10.44
N ILE A 287 12.30 10.23 -9.57
CA ILE A 287 13.25 11.32 -9.34
C ILE A 287 13.20 11.80 -7.88
N ILE A 288 14.36 12.12 -7.33
CA ILE A 288 14.49 12.89 -6.08
C ILE A 288 15.23 14.19 -6.40
N MET A 289 14.59 15.33 -6.13
CA MET A 289 15.15 16.65 -6.43
C MET A 289 14.75 17.71 -5.42
N GLN A 290 15.47 18.83 -5.40
CA GLN A 290 15.10 20.03 -4.67
C GLN A 290 14.67 21.13 -5.63
N LYS A 291 13.54 21.78 -5.34
CA LYS A 291 13.04 22.95 -6.09
C LYS A 291 12.29 23.87 -5.14
N ASP A 292 12.59 25.17 -5.22
CA ASP A 292 11.92 26.22 -4.42
C ASP A 292 11.91 25.95 -2.89
N GLY A 293 13.02 25.42 -2.36
CA GLY A 293 13.15 25.11 -0.93
C GLY A 293 12.36 23.88 -0.47
N LYS A 294 11.83 23.08 -1.40
CA LYS A 294 11.13 21.83 -1.14
C LYS A 294 11.90 20.63 -1.68
N ASN A 295 11.85 19.52 -0.95
CA ASN A 295 12.26 18.21 -1.47
C ASN A 295 11.08 17.62 -2.23
N ILE A 296 11.34 17.12 -3.42
CA ILE A 296 10.35 16.51 -4.29
C ILE A 296 10.77 15.07 -4.50
N TYR A 297 9.86 14.16 -4.17
CA TYR A 297 9.95 12.74 -4.40
C TYR A 297 8.88 12.37 -5.41
N MET A 298 9.31 11.87 -6.56
CA MET A 298 8.41 11.27 -7.52
C MET A 298 8.88 9.85 -7.80
N GLY A 299 7.95 8.91 -7.80
CA GLY A 299 8.22 7.50 -8.10
C GLY A 299 6.93 6.74 -8.33
N THR A 300 6.91 5.74 -9.20
CA THR A 300 5.71 4.90 -9.42
C THR A 300 5.45 3.94 -8.25
N GLU A 301 6.31 3.89 -7.24
CA GLU A 301 6.12 3.11 -6.02
C GLU A 301 4.78 3.40 -5.31
N ALA A 302 4.22 2.36 -4.68
CA ALA A 302 2.99 2.45 -3.90
C ALA A 302 3.25 3.09 -2.52
N ILE A 303 2.92 4.37 -2.37
CA ILE A 303 3.05 4.99 -1.06
C ILE A 303 1.87 4.58 -0.18
N ILE A 304 2.06 3.63 0.74
CA ILE A 304 1.03 3.12 1.65
C ILE A 304 1.54 3.15 3.09
N TYR A 305 0.88 3.92 3.95
CA TYR A 305 1.19 3.98 5.39
C TYR A 305 0.46 2.86 6.15
N PHE A 306 1.14 2.07 7.00
CA PHE A 306 0.76 1.71 8.39
C PHE A 306 1.68 0.65 9.02
N LYS A 307 2.15 0.90 10.26
CA LYS A 307 2.48 -0.18 11.20
C LYS A 307 2.06 0.12 12.64
N ASP A 308 2.27 1.34 13.06
CA ASP A 308 1.75 2.02 14.24
C ASP A 308 2.05 3.51 13.99
N ILE A 309 1.48 4.44 14.77
CA ILE A 309 1.49 5.91 14.56
C ILE A 309 2.91 6.55 14.52
N GLU A 310 3.98 5.74 14.45
CA GLU A 310 5.36 6.16 14.65
C GLU A 310 6.30 5.90 13.45
N ASN A 311 5.95 5.07 12.46
CA ASN A 311 6.84 4.77 11.32
C ASN A 311 6.15 4.88 9.95
N LEU A 312 6.74 5.68 9.05
CA LEU A 312 6.37 5.76 7.65
C LEU A 312 7.05 4.64 6.86
N GLU A 313 6.29 3.81 6.16
CA GLU A 313 6.81 2.80 5.23
C GLU A 313 6.29 3.13 3.82
N ILE A 314 7.12 2.97 2.80
CA ILE A 314 6.76 3.10 1.39
C ILE A 314 6.84 1.70 0.79
N TYR A 315 5.83 1.31 0.04
CA TYR A 315 5.69 -0.01 -0.58
C TYR A 315 5.74 0.12 -2.11
N GLY A 316 5.77 -0.99 -2.83
CA GLY A 316 5.76 -1.04 -4.29
C GLY A 316 7.11 -0.81 -4.95
N SER A 317 8.23 -1.06 -4.26
CA SER A 317 9.54 -1.16 -4.90
C SER A 317 9.54 -2.29 -5.94
N GLY A 318 8.86 -3.41 -5.66
CA GLY A 318 8.67 -4.48 -6.63
C GLY A 318 7.93 -4.00 -7.88
N PHE A 319 6.89 -3.18 -7.73
CA PHE A 319 6.20 -2.59 -8.88
C PHE A 319 7.09 -1.62 -9.67
N SER A 320 7.99 -0.86 -9.00
CA SER A 320 8.96 0.00 -9.68
C SER A 320 9.93 -0.81 -10.54
N GLU A 321 10.43 -1.95 -10.05
CA GLU A 321 11.28 -2.84 -10.85
C GLU A 321 10.50 -3.50 -11.99
N GLY A 322 9.28 -3.97 -11.70
CA GLY A 322 8.41 -4.60 -12.69
C GLY A 322 8.05 -3.65 -13.85
N ILE A 323 7.74 -2.38 -13.57
CA ILE A 323 7.46 -1.41 -14.63
C ILE A 323 8.73 -1.01 -15.39
N ALA A 324 9.90 -0.99 -14.74
CA ALA A 324 11.17 -0.74 -15.40
C ALA A 324 11.50 -1.84 -16.43
N ASP A 325 11.30 -3.11 -16.08
CA ASP A 325 11.42 -4.24 -17.00
C ASP A 325 10.45 -4.13 -18.19
N ILE A 326 9.19 -3.74 -17.94
CA ILE A 326 8.19 -3.57 -19.01
C ILE A 326 8.62 -2.46 -19.98
N ILE A 327 9.09 -1.31 -19.47
CA ILE A 327 9.58 -0.21 -20.31
C ILE A 327 10.82 -0.66 -21.11
N ALA A 328 11.79 -1.31 -20.45
CA ALA A 328 13.00 -1.81 -21.11
C ALA A 328 12.66 -2.78 -22.25
N LYS A 329 11.68 -3.66 -22.04
CA LYS A 329 11.21 -4.59 -23.05
C LYS A 329 10.60 -3.89 -24.26
N ASN A 330 9.71 -2.93 -24.01
CA ASN A 330 9.08 -2.15 -25.06
C ASN A 330 10.11 -1.31 -25.83
N ALA A 331 11.18 -0.87 -25.16
CA ALA A 331 12.33 -0.21 -25.78
C ALA A 331 13.21 -1.18 -26.62
N LEU A 332 13.16 -2.49 -26.40
CA LEU A 332 13.94 -3.49 -27.15
C LEU A 332 13.21 -4.08 -28.37
N GLU A 333 11.87 -3.99 -28.42
CA GLU A 333 11.01 -4.63 -29.44
C GLU A 333 11.39 -6.12 -29.69
N ASP A 334 11.66 -6.47 -30.95
CA ASP A 334 11.92 -7.81 -31.47
C ASP A 334 13.28 -8.37 -31.05
N LYS A 335 14.19 -7.53 -30.52
CA LYS A 335 15.48 -8.01 -29.99
C LYS A 335 15.27 -8.97 -28.82
N GLY A 336 14.11 -8.86 -28.17
CA GLY A 336 13.70 -9.73 -27.07
C GLY A 336 14.51 -9.47 -25.80
N ILE A 337 13.93 -9.89 -24.68
CA ILE A 337 14.63 -9.99 -23.39
C ILE A 337 15.14 -11.42 -23.25
N GLN A 338 16.40 -11.58 -22.85
CA GLN A 338 16.97 -12.93 -22.67
C GLN A 338 16.58 -13.55 -21.33
N ASN A 339 16.42 -12.74 -20.27
CA ASN A 339 15.84 -13.08 -18.95
C ASN A 339 15.81 -11.79 -18.11
N ALA A 340 14.66 -11.09 -18.05
CA ALA A 340 14.56 -9.83 -17.30
C ALA A 340 14.88 -10.09 -15.82
N SER A 341 15.65 -9.18 -15.21
CA SER A 341 16.11 -9.37 -13.82
C SER A 341 14.96 -9.48 -12.82
N TYR A 342 13.81 -8.88 -13.14
CA TYR A 342 12.58 -8.95 -12.37
C TYR A 342 11.39 -9.44 -13.23
N GLN A 343 11.66 -10.24 -14.27
CA GLN A 343 10.64 -10.85 -15.15
C GLN A 343 9.40 -11.38 -14.40
N PRO A 344 9.55 -12.09 -13.26
CA PRO A 344 8.39 -12.66 -12.56
C PRO A 344 7.50 -11.57 -11.94
N ILE A 345 8.09 -10.43 -11.59
CA ILE A 345 7.37 -9.27 -11.03
C ILE A 345 6.72 -8.44 -12.14
N SER A 346 7.38 -8.30 -13.30
CA SER A 346 6.80 -7.60 -14.45
C SER A 346 5.61 -8.37 -15.04
N GLU A 347 5.73 -9.69 -15.22
CA GLU A 347 4.62 -10.59 -15.57
C GLU A 347 3.41 -10.39 -14.67
N GLN A 348 3.66 -10.40 -13.36
CA GLN A 348 2.63 -10.21 -12.37
C GLN A 348 1.94 -8.85 -12.50
N LEU A 349 2.72 -7.78 -12.65
CA LEU A 349 2.21 -6.43 -12.81
C LEU A 349 1.35 -6.32 -14.07
N GLU A 350 1.76 -6.91 -15.20
CA GLU A 350 0.98 -6.90 -16.44
C GLU A 350 -0.38 -7.57 -16.28
N VAL A 351 -0.46 -8.74 -15.63
CA VAL A 351 -1.76 -9.41 -15.36
C VAL A 351 -2.65 -8.50 -14.51
N MET A 352 -2.10 -7.89 -13.45
CA MET A 352 -2.84 -6.96 -12.59
C MET A 352 -3.34 -5.72 -13.34
N LEU A 353 -2.50 -5.16 -14.21
CA LEU A 353 -2.83 -4.06 -15.09
C LEU A 353 -3.94 -4.43 -16.09
N ASN A 354 -3.87 -5.62 -16.67
CA ASN A 354 -4.90 -6.13 -17.59
C ASN A 354 -6.26 -6.30 -16.91
N VAL A 355 -6.32 -6.92 -15.72
CA VAL A 355 -7.56 -7.07 -14.94
C VAL A 355 -8.17 -5.70 -14.63
N THR A 356 -7.33 -4.73 -14.28
CA THR A 356 -7.77 -3.36 -13.96
C THR A 356 -7.99 -2.48 -15.18
N LYS A 357 -7.79 -3.01 -16.40
CA LYS A 357 -7.89 -2.29 -17.68
C LYS A 357 -7.03 -1.02 -17.67
N MET A 358 -5.79 -1.15 -17.23
CA MET A 358 -4.78 -0.10 -17.19
C MET A 358 -3.61 -0.54 -18.06
N SER A 359 -3.16 0.29 -19.00
CA SER A 359 -1.92 -0.01 -19.72
C SER A 359 -0.70 0.29 -18.84
N PRO A 360 0.47 -0.30 -19.12
CA PRO A 360 1.73 0.08 -18.47
C PRO A 360 2.04 1.57 -18.63
N GLU A 361 1.81 2.14 -19.81
CA GLU A 361 1.92 3.59 -20.07
C GLU A 361 1.00 4.41 -19.14
N ASP A 362 -0.26 4.00 -19.00
CA ASP A 362 -1.20 4.63 -18.08
C ASP A 362 -0.72 4.53 -16.62
N PHE A 363 -0.08 3.43 -16.25
CA PHE A 363 0.44 3.20 -14.91
C PHE A 363 1.56 4.20 -14.57
N VAL A 364 2.50 4.42 -15.48
CA VAL A 364 3.54 5.45 -15.31
C VAL A 364 2.93 6.86 -15.22
N ASN A 365 2.02 7.17 -16.15
CA ASN A 365 1.46 8.52 -16.26
C ASN A 365 0.56 8.88 -15.07
N LYS A 366 -0.34 7.95 -14.70
CA LYS A 366 -1.42 8.16 -13.71
C LYS A 366 -1.11 7.60 -12.34
N GLY A 367 -0.08 6.78 -12.23
CA GLY A 367 0.52 6.35 -10.97
C GLY A 367 -0.19 5.21 -10.26
N THR A 368 0.47 4.70 -9.23
CA THR A 368 -0.03 3.57 -8.44
C THR A 368 -1.34 3.86 -7.71
N THR A 369 -1.60 5.10 -7.28
CA THR A 369 -2.91 5.48 -6.73
C THR A 369 -4.03 5.18 -7.73
N ARG A 370 -3.83 5.48 -9.02
CA ARG A 370 -4.84 5.22 -10.03
C ARG A 370 -5.06 3.72 -10.25
N PHE A 371 -3.99 2.94 -10.19
CA PHE A 371 -4.08 1.48 -10.22
C PHE A 371 -4.90 0.94 -9.03
N ILE A 372 -4.60 1.37 -7.80
CA ILE A 372 -5.34 0.99 -6.58
C ILE A 372 -6.83 1.31 -6.72
N GLN A 373 -7.17 2.52 -7.19
CA GLN A 373 -8.56 2.91 -7.44
C GLN A 373 -9.25 2.09 -8.53
N LYS A 374 -8.52 1.63 -9.56
CA LYS A 374 -9.08 0.75 -10.59
C LYS A 374 -9.25 -0.68 -10.05
N ALA A 375 -8.35 -1.15 -9.20
CA ALA A 375 -8.46 -2.44 -8.51
C ALA A 375 -9.71 -2.50 -7.62
N GLU A 376 -9.98 -1.44 -6.85
CA GLU A 376 -11.20 -1.33 -6.04
C GLU A 376 -12.48 -1.45 -6.88
N ARG A 377 -12.52 -0.80 -8.05
CA ARG A 377 -13.68 -0.84 -8.98
C ARG A 377 -13.97 -2.21 -9.56
N VAL A 378 -12.98 -3.10 -9.61
CA VAL A 378 -13.16 -4.47 -10.08
C VAL A 378 -13.29 -5.46 -8.92
N GLY A 379 -13.45 -4.97 -7.69
CA GLY A 379 -13.76 -5.79 -6.52
C GLY A 379 -12.60 -6.10 -5.58
N ILE A 380 -11.43 -5.54 -5.81
CA ILE A 380 -10.24 -5.83 -5.00
C ILE A 380 -10.17 -4.78 -3.88
N GLU A 381 -10.76 -5.11 -2.73
CA GLU A 381 -10.93 -4.20 -1.60
C GLU A 381 -9.65 -3.96 -0.78
N ASN A 382 -8.66 -4.84 -0.91
CA ASN A 382 -7.33 -4.71 -0.30
C ASN A 382 -6.26 -5.18 -1.29
N VAL A 383 -5.57 -4.23 -1.92
CA VAL A 383 -4.48 -4.50 -2.88
C VAL A 383 -3.10 -4.46 -2.22
N TYR A 384 -3.02 -3.97 -0.99
CA TYR A 384 -1.78 -3.90 -0.22
C TYR A 384 -1.13 -5.29 -0.05
N ASP A 385 -1.92 -6.34 0.18
CA ASP A 385 -1.38 -7.71 0.31
C ASP A 385 -0.58 -8.13 -0.93
N ASN A 386 -1.06 -7.72 -2.11
CA ASN A 386 -0.44 -8.05 -3.38
C ASN A 386 0.84 -7.23 -3.61
N ILE A 387 0.81 -5.93 -3.28
CA ILE A 387 1.96 -5.02 -3.34
C ILE A 387 3.06 -5.48 -2.38
N SER A 388 2.71 -5.75 -1.11
CA SER A 388 3.66 -6.22 -0.11
C SER A 388 4.30 -7.54 -0.54
N SER A 389 3.54 -8.43 -1.16
CA SER A 389 4.07 -9.69 -1.68
C SER A 389 5.06 -9.46 -2.82
N CYS A 390 4.83 -8.50 -3.72
CA CYS A 390 5.82 -8.09 -4.74
C CYS A 390 7.12 -7.54 -4.14
N ASP A 391 7.02 -6.71 -3.10
CA ASP A 391 8.22 -6.15 -2.44
C ASP A 391 9.05 -7.23 -1.75
N MET A 392 8.38 -8.23 -1.14
CA MET A 392 9.05 -9.38 -0.56
C MET A 392 9.77 -10.22 -1.63
N LEU A 393 9.13 -10.44 -2.79
CA LEU A 393 9.75 -11.10 -3.94
C LEU A 393 10.96 -10.32 -4.45
N CYS A 394 10.83 -9.00 -4.61
CA CYS A 394 11.90 -8.10 -5.03
C CYS A 394 13.10 -8.15 -4.07
N THR A 395 12.84 -8.06 -2.77
CA THR A 395 13.87 -8.14 -1.73
C THR A 395 14.58 -9.49 -1.76
N ALA A 396 13.83 -10.58 -1.93
CA ALA A 396 14.39 -11.92 -2.00
C ALA A 396 15.28 -12.11 -3.24
N LEU A 397 14.87 -11.58 -4.39
CA LEU A 397 15.67 -11.57 -5.62
C LEU A 397 16.99 -10.83 -5.44
N GLN A 398 16.94 -9.60 -4.93
CA GLN A 398 18.12 -8.77 -4.66
C GLN A 398 19.06 -9.44 -3.66
N GLN A 399 18.52 -10.06 -2.61
CA GLN A 399 19.34 -10.64 -1.54
C GLN A 399 19.73 -12.11 -1.78
N GLY A 400 19.21 -12.74 -2.85
CA GLY A 400 19.40 -14.16 -3.13
C GLY A 400 18.81 -15.08 -2.05
N ILE A 401 17.67 -14.69 -1.47
CA ILE A 401 16.99 -15.42 -0.38
C ILE A 401 15.95 -16.38 -0.96
N SER A 402 15.83 -17.56 -0.33
CA SER A 402 14.86 -18.57 -0.73
C SER A 402 13.49 -18.09 -0.36
N ILE A 403 12.61 -18.11 -1.34
CA ILE A 403 11.20 -17.87 -1.14
C ILE A 403 10.54 -19.23 -0.88
N LYS A 404 9.56 -19.27 0.01
CA LYS A 404 8.73 -20.46 0.18
C LYS A 404 7.69 -20.52 -0.96
N PRO A 405 7.26 -21.69 -1.43
CA PRO A 405 6.28 -21.80 -2.53
C PRO A 405 4.99 -20.97 -2.31
N GLU A 406 4.55 -20.83 -1.05
CA GLU A 406 3.36 -20.06 -0.67
C GLU A 406 3.54 -18.54 -0.78
N MET A 407 4.76 -18.07 -1.04
CA MET A 407 5.10 -16.66 -1.27
C MET A 407 5.56 -16.42 -2.71
N SER A 408 5.20 -17.32 -3.62
CA SER A 408 5.54 -17.24 -5.05
C SER A 408 4.65 -16.26 -5.82
N VAL A 409 5.11 -15.87 -7.01
CA VAL A 409 4.32 -15.09 -7.99
C VAL A 409 2.99 -15.76 -8.30
N LYS A 410 3.01 -17.10 -8.47
CA LYS A 410 1.80 -17.90 -8.73
C LYS A 410 0.75 -17.71 -7.64
N GLN A 411 1.13 -17.82 -6.36
CA GLN A 411 0.19 -17.67 -5.25
C GLN A 411 -0.36 -16.24 -5.19
N ASN A 412 0.49 -15.24 -5.38
CA ASN A 412 0.09 -13.83 -5.37
C ASN A 412 -0.93 -13.51 -6.47
N LEU A 413 -0.69 -14.01 -7.70
CA LEU A 413 -1.63 -13.89 -8.82
C LEU A 413 -2.90 -14.70 -8.62
N TYR A 414 -2.80 -15.92 -8.09
CA TYR A 414 -3.96 -16.74 -7.75
C TYR A 414 -4.88 -16.00 -6.80
N ASP A 415 -4.35 -15.48 -5.68
CA ASP A 415 -5.13 -14.75 -4.68
C ASP A 415 -5.77 -13.50 -5.27
N PHE A 416 -5.05 -12.76 -6.10
CA PHE A 416 -5.57 -11.58 -6.81
C PHE A 416 -6.74 -11.93 -7.75
N LEU A 417 -6.55 -12.95 -8.59
CA LEU A 417 -7.53 -13.36 -9.60
C LEU A 417 -8.76 -14.04 -8.99
N ILE A 418 -8.59 -14.79 -7.90
CA ILE A 418 -9.71 -15.34 -7.12
C ILE A 418 -10.50 -14.24 -6.43
N LYS A 419 -9.83 -13.26 -5.79
CA LYS A 419 -10.51 -12.08 -5.21
C LYS A 419 -11.38 -11.37 -6.27
N TYR A 420 -10.80 -11.13 -7.45
CA TYR A 420 -11.52 -10.59 -8.61
C TYR A 420 -12.72 -11.47 -9.00
N ALA A 421 -12.49 -12.75 -9.28
CA ALA A 421 -13.51 -13.66 -9.78
C ALA A 421 -14.69 -13.80 -8.81
N LEU A 422 -14.42 -13.93 -7.51
CA LEU A 422 -15.45 -14.05 -6.48
C LEU A 422 -16.31 -12.79 -6.39
N LYS A 423 -15.71 -11.59 -6.44
CA LYS A 423 -16.50 -10.37 -6.46
C LYS A 423 -17.40 -10.31 -7.70
N GLN A 424 -16.87 -10.64 -8.87
CA GLN A 424 -17.65 -10.61 -10.11
C GLN A 424 -18.81 -11.61 -10.06
N LEU A 425 -18.63 -12.78 -9.44
CA LEU A 425 -19.72 -13.74 -9.20
C LEU A 425 -20.79 -13.17 -8.26
N ASP A 426 -20.39 -12.51 -7.16
CA ASP A 426 -21.31 -11.86 -6.22
C ASP A 426 -22.11 -10.72 -6.88
N GLU A 427 -21.52 -10.05 -7.87
CA GLU A 427 -22.16 -9.03 -8.70
C GLU A 427 -23.06 -9.60 -9.81
N GLY A 428 -23.18 -10.93 -9.90
CA GLY A 428 -24.04 -11.61 -10.86
C GLY A 428 -23.46 -11.72 -12.27
N ILE A 429 -22.17 -11.45 -12.45
CA ILE A 429 -21.49 -11.64 -13.74
C ILE A 429 -21.40 -13.14 -14.02
N ASN A 430 -21.73 -13.54 -15.25
CA ASN A 430 -21.72 -14.94 -15.62
C ASN A 430 -20.29 -15.52 -15.64
N ARG A 431 -20.18 -16.82 -15.31
CA ARG A 431 -18.89 -17.52 -15.21
C ARG A 431 -18.07 -17.45 -16.50
N GLU A 432 -18.71 -17.63 -17.65
CA GLU A 432 -18.02 -17.59 -18.95
C GLU A 432 -17.34 -16.24 -19.22
N THR A 433 -17.99 -15.14 -18.84
CA THR A 433 -17.43 -13.79 -18.98
C THR A 433 -16.26 -13.58 -18.02
N ILE A 434 -16.37 -14.06 -16.78
CA ILE A 434 -15.29 -13.98 -15.79
C ILE A 434 -14.08 -14.76 -16.28
N ILE A 435 -14.28 -16.01 -16.73
CA ILE A 435 -13.22 -16.87 -17.28
C ILE A 435 -12.57 -16.19 -18.49
N LYS A 436 -13.37 -15.64 -19.42
CA LYS A 436 -12.84 -14.92 -20.59
C LYS A 436 -12.01 -13.70 -20.18
N ASN A 437 -12.43 -12.96 -19.16
CA ASN A 437 -11.66 -11.81 -18.68
C ASN A 437 -10.33 -12.24 -18.04
N ILE A 438 -10.32 -13.35 -17.30
CA ILE A 438 -9.11 -13.94 -16.71
C ILE A 438 -8.18 -14.45 -17.82
N ASP A 439 -8.73 -15.17 -18.82
CA ASP A 439 -7.99 -15.63 -19.98
C ASP A 439 -7.33 -14.44 -20.71
N ASN A 440 -8.08 -13.37 -20.97
CA ASN A 440 -7.53 -12.16 -21.56
C ASN A 440 -6.45 -11.52 -20.67
N ALA A 441 -6.62 -11.51 -19.35
CA ALA A 441 -5.64 -10.90 -18.47
C ALA A 441 -4.32 -11.67 -18.38
N ILE A 442 -4.42 -13.01 -18.40
CA ILE A 442 -3.29 -13.94 -18.31
C ILE A 442 -2.56 -14.03 -19.66
N PHE A 443 -3.27 -14.14 -20.78
CA PHE A 443 -2.65 -14.40 -22.09
C PHE A 443 -2.33 -13.15 -22.90
N ASN A 444 -2.71 -11.97 -22.40
CA ASN A 444 -2.32 -10.67 -22.98
C ASN A 444 -1.18 -10.01 -22.18
N THR A 445 -0.25 -10.82 -21.69
CA THR A 445 1.00 -10.36 -21.07
C THR A 445 2.10 -10.36 -22.12
N THR A 446 3.12 -9.54 -21.92
CA THR A 446 4.24 -9.52 -22.86
C THR A 446 5.12 -10.78 -22.69
N PHE A 447 5.03 -11.49 -21.57
CA PHE A 447 5.80 -12.72 -21.28
C PHE A 447 4.92 -13.97 -21.27
N SER A 448 5.49 -15.13 -21.62
CA SER A 448 4.74 -16.39 -21.83
C SER A 448 4.71 -17.33 -20.62
N ASN A 449 5.56 -17.13 -19.62
CA ASN A 449 5.75 -18.06 -18.49
C ASN A 449 5.44 -17.35 -17.17
N VAL A 450 5.27 -18.09 -16.07
CA VAL A 450 5.39 -17.56 -14.70
C VAL A 450 6.58 -18.25 -14.05
N VAL A 451 7.58 -17.49 -13.64
CA VAL A 451 8.70 -18.07 -12.91
C VAL A 451 8.29 -18.34 -11.46
N VAL A 452 8.43 -19.60 -11.04
CA VAL A 452 8.24 -20.03 -9.64
C VAL A 452 9.59 -20.25 -8.96
N PHE A 453 9.67 -19.74 -7.73
CA PHE A 453 10.84 -19.86 -6.88
C PHE A 453 10.72 -21.09 -5.98
N GLU A 454 11.67 -22.00 -6.11
CA GLU A 454 11.96 -23.01 -5.09
C GLU A 454 13.44 -22.91 -4.67
N ASN A 455 13.73 -23.05 -3.37
CA ASN A 455 15.10 -23.24 -2.87
C ASN A 455 16.17 -22.23 -3.36
N ASN A 456 15.85 -20.93 -3.41
CA ASN A 456 16.73 -19.83 -3.88
C ASN A 456 17.08 -19.84 -5.37
N ARG A 457 16.32 -20.52 -6.23
CA ARG A 457 16.51 -20.47 -7.68
C ARG A 457 15.17 -20.25 -8.37
N ALA A 458 15.19 -19.63 -9.55
CA ALA A 458 14.13 -19.87 -10.52
C ALA A 458 14.21 -21.36 -10.87
N VAL A 459 13.28 -22.15 -10.38
CA VAL A 459 13.34 -23.63 -10.50
C VAL A 459 12.34 -24.13 -11.54
N GLU A 460 11.20 -23.47 -11.67
CA GLU A 460 10.11 -23.92 -12.55
C GLU A 460 9.52 -22.75 -13.33
N GLU A 461 9.54 -22.86 -14.66
CA GLU A 461 8.62 -22.12 -15.50
C GLU A 461 7.27 -22.85 -15.41
N LEU A 462 6.33 -22.26 -14.67
CA LEU A 462 4.96 -22.73 -14.70
C LEU A 462 4.26 -22.00 -15.83
N GLU A 463 3.66 -22.79 -16.72
CA GLU A 463 2.87 -22.27 -17.81
C GLU A 463 1.66 -21.52 -17.22
N MET A 464 1.42 -20.29 -17.69
CA MET A 464 0.25 -19.46 -17.32
C MET A 464 -1.09 -20.22 -17.43
N ILE A 465 -1.13 -21.26 -18.27
CA ILE A 465 -2.27 -22.17 -18.44
C ILE A 465 -2.62 -22.97 -17.17
N ASP A 466 -1.64 -23.34 -16.34
CA ASP A 466 -1.87 -24.14 -15.14
C ASP A 466 -2.53 -23.30 -14.06
N LEU A 467 -2.01 -22.08 -13.84
CA LEU A 467 -2.64 -21.08 -12.97
C LEU A 467 -4.09 -20.80 -13.42
N ARG A 468 -4.28 -20.61 -14.73
CA ARG A 468 -5.59 -20.39 -15.32
C ARG A 468 -6.54 -21.56 -15.01
N ASN A 469 -6.10 -22.80 -15.20
CA ASN A 469 -6.93 -23.98 -14.97
C ASN A 469 -7.32 -24.13 -13.50
N GLU A 470 -6.40 -23.88 -12.57
CA GLU A 470 -6.69 -23.88 -11.13
C GLU A 470 -7.76 -22.85 -10.75
N ILE A 471 -7.69 -21.64 -11.32
CA ILE A 471 -8.68 -20.58 -11.08
C ILE A 471 -10.04 -20.95 -11.67
N VAL A 472 -10.06 -21.49 -12.89
CA VAL A 472 -11.30 -21.91 -13.57
C VAL A 472 -12.00 -23.01 -12.79
N ASP A 473 -11.26 -24.01 -12.32
CA ASP A 473 -11.78 -25.08 -11.48
C ASP A 473 -12.42 -24.54 -10.20
N GLU A 474 -11.80 -23.55 -9.55
CA GLU A 474 -12.34 -22.92 -8.35
C GLU A 474 -13.64 -22.14 -8.65
N ILE A 475 -13.67 -21.38 -9.75
CA ILE A 475 -14.88 -20.68 -10.22
C ILE A 475 -16.03 -21.66 -10.51
N GLN A 476 -15.71 -22.83 -11.07
CA GLN A 476 -16.69 -23.87 -11.41
C GLN A 476 -17.23 -24.61 -10.19
N LYS A 477 -16.38 -24.89 -9.18
CA LYS A 477 -16.78 -25.57 -7.94
C LYS A 477 -17.70 -24.73 -7.04
N ARG A 478 -17.69 -23.41 -7.21
CA ARG A 478 -18.50 -22.48 -6.39
C ARG A 478 -19.97 -22.54 -6.80
N ASN A 479 -20.81 -23.08 -5.90
CA ASN A 479 -22.27 -23.00 -6.03
C ASN A 479 -22.72 -21.55 -5.87
N VAL A 480 -23.22 -20.96 -6.95
CA VAL A 480 -24.00 -19.73 -6.87
C VAL A 480 -25.40 -20.16 -6.46
N ASN A 481 -25.83 -19.78 -5.26
CA ASN A 481 -27.26 -19.73 -4.94
C ASN A 481 -27.86 -18.67 -5.87
N ILE A 482 -28.25 -19.08 -7.07
CA ILE A 482 -29.12 -18.29 -7.91
C ILE A 482 -30.36 -18.12 -7.05
N LYS A 483 -30.61 -16.91 -6.55
CA LYS A 483 -31.96 -16.53 -6.13
C LYS A 483 -32.79 -16.67 -7.40
N GLU A 484 -33.41 -17.83 -7.57
CA GLU A 484 -34.59 -17.94 -8.41
C GLU A 484 -35.57 -16.93 -7.82
N GLU A 485 -35.68 -15.76 -8.44
CA GLU A 485 -36.87 -14.94 -8.29
C GLU A 485 -38.03 -15.77 -8.84
N ARG A 486 -38.66 -16.53 -7.94
CA ARG A 486 -40.04 -16.97 -8.07
C ARG A 486 -40.92 -15.83 -7.57
N ASP A 487 -41.44 -15.03 -8.50
CA ASP A 487 -42.86 -15.00 -8.85
C ASP A 487 -43.17 -13.85 -9.83
#